data_AF-A0A645DCE9-F1
#
_entry.id   AF-A0A645DCE9-F1
#
_cell.length_a   1.000
_cell.length_b   1.000
_cell.length_c   1.000
_cell.angle_alpha   90.00
_cell.angle_beta   90.00
_cell.angle_gamma   90.00
#
_symmetry.space_group_name_H-M   'P 1'
#
loop_
_entity.id
_entity.type
_entity.pdbx_description
1 polymer ?
#
loop_
_entity_poly.entity_id
_entity_poly.type
_entity_poly.pdbx_seq_one_letter_code
_entity_poly.pdbx_strand_id
1 'polypeptide(L)'
;MTDDKNRVVVEEVSLTKEEFMKLDQCRVVWTNKEGQLLDVDGKPSTTDMVKFTPSSGELKGYMSVQEDVDKYIDQLNKLAKSIAYSVNAVHGQTNDATKDDCLFFVNKDNATAAGEVEITAGNISINKDIIKNVMLIKTGKDGGGESDGTRALAIAQLMDKLMEVQKVTEDTDRESFINVLCDGLELNSEGIQTVKGKTSGMKVNNYFKDVTDALGVQTQQAKRMVKNQFVLLQSFEESRASVSGVSLDEEMANLVQSQHSYQANSKIIATVDELLDVVINGLKR
;
A
#
# COMPACT_ATOMS: atom_id res chain seq x y z
N MET A 1 -0.07 -13.71 5.20
CA MET A 1 -1.46 -13.51 5.71
C MET A 1 -2.50 -13.50 4.59
N THR A 2 -2.09 -13.54 3.31
CA THR A 2 -2.93 -13.61 2.11
C THR A 2 -3.02 -15.00 1.47
N ASP A 3 -2.40 -16.02 2.07
CA ASP A 3 -2.58 -17.42 1.66
C ASP A 3 -4.05 -17.82 1.85
N ASP A 4 -4.69 -18.38 0.81
CA ASP A 4 -6.12 -18.73 0.77
C ASP A 4 -6.53 -19.61 1.97
N LYS A 5 -5.58 -20.34 2.57
CA LYS A 5 -5.79 -21.13 3.81
C LYS A 5 -6.19 -20.29 5.03
N ASN A 6 -5.91 -18.99 5.03
CA ASN A 6 -6.26 -18.08 6.11
C ASN A 6 -7.52 -17.25 5.81
N ARG A 7 -8.22 -17.52 4.69
CA ARG A 7 -9.42 -16.81 4.31
C ARG A 7 -10.65 -17.47 4.91
N VAL A 8 -11.38 -16.73 5.74
CA VAL A 8 -12.69 -17.14 6.27
C VAL A 8 -13.77 -16.37 5.52
N VAL A 9 -14.69 -17.08 4.87
CA VAL A 9 -15.88 -16.49 4.25
C VAL A 9 -17.02 -16.62 5.24
N VAL A 10 -17.63 -15.49 5.60
CA VAL A 10 -18.84 -15.46 6.42
C VAL A 10 -20.02 -15.15 5.52
N GLU A 11 -20.97 -16.08 5.45
CA GLU A 11 -22.22 -15.93 4.70
C GLU A 11 -23.35 -15.44 5.65
N GLU A 12 -24.40 -14.82 5.09
CA GLU A 12 -25.62 -14.40 5.83
C GLU A 12 -25.47 -13.27 6.88
N VAL A 13 -24.57 -12.31 6.67
CA VAL A 13 -24.48 -11.13 7.55
C VAL A 13 -25.58 -10.11 7.23
N SER A 14 -26.53 -9.91 8.15
CA SER A 14 -27.55 -8.87 8.02
C SER A 14 -27.03 -7.50 8.49
N LEU A 15 -26.69 -6.60 7.56
CA LEU A 15 -26.21 -5.24 7.86
C LEU A 15 -27.15 -4.19 7.27
N THR A 16 -27.40 -3.12 8.02
CA THR A 16 -27.93 -1.88 7.43
C THR A 16 -26.87 -1.21 6.55
N LYS A 17 -27.29 -0.30 5.66
CA LYS A 17 -26.38 0.42 4.75
C LYS A 17 -25.26 1.17 5.48
N GLU A 18 -25.58 1.80 6.62
CA GLU A 18 -24.58 2.51 7.44
C GLU A 18 -23.59 1.55 8.10
N GLU A 19 -24.06 0.39 8.55
CA GLU A 19 -23.24 -0.63 9.17
C GLU A 19 -22.32 -1.32 8.17
N PHE A 20 -22.81 -1.53 6.95
CA PHE A 20 -22.00 -2.00 5.83
C PHE A 20 -20.89 -1.00 5.50
N MET A 21 -21.21 0.30 5.40
CA MET A 21 -20.19 1.33 5.13
C MET A 21 -19.15 1.41 6.24
N LYS A 22 -19.53 1.29 7.51
CA LYS A 22 -18.59 1.26 8.64
C LYS A 22 -17.71 0.01 8.62
N LEU A 23 -18.27 -1.13 8.27
CA LEU A 23 -17.53 -2.39 8.14
C LEU A 23 -16.54 -2.35 6.97
N ASP A 24 -16.96 -1.83 5.82
CA ASP A 24 -16.10 -1.63 4.64
C ASP A 24 -14.99 -0.61 4.91
N GLN A 25 -15.27 0.41 5.71
CA GLN A 25 -14.26 1.37 6.14
C GLN A 25 -13.27 0.76 7.12
N CYS A 26 -13.73 0.04 8.15
CA CYS A 26 -12.84 -0.46 9.21
C CYS A 26 -12.14 -1.77 8.84
N ARG A 27 -12.74 -2.61 7.97
CA ARG A 27 -12.24 -3.93 7.52
C ARG A 27 -11.72 -4.87 8.61
N VAL A 28 -12.03 -4.59 9.87
CA VAL A 28 -11.62 -5.37 11.04
C VAL A 28 -12.87 -5.80 11.78
N VAL A 29 -13.00 -7.11 11.95
CA VAL A 29 -14.04 -7.77 12.71
C VAL A 29 -13.41 -8.52 13.87
N TRP A 30 -14.12 -8.60 14.98
CA TRP A 30 -13.68 -9.42 16.10
C TRP A 30 -14.02 -10.88 15.83
N THR A 31 -13.02 -11.74 15.94
CA THR A 31 -13.19 -13.19 15.78
C THR A 31 -12.63 -13.95 16.97
N ASN A 32 -13.15 -15.15 17.22
CA ASN A 32 -12.45 -16.13 18.06
C ASN A 32 -11.19 -16.67 17.35
N LYS A 33 -10.45 -17.56 18.03
CA LYS A 33 -9.23 -18.19 17.47
C LYS A 33 -9.54 -19.06 16.24
N GLU A 34 -10.77 -19.51 16.09
CA GLU A 34 -11.26 -20.28 14.94
C GLU A 34 -11.82 -19.41 13.81
N GLY A 35 -11.77 -18.07 13.92
CA GLY A 35 -12.22 -17.15 12.86
C GLY A 35 -13.74 -16.90 12.81
N GLN A 36 -14.50 -17.36 13.80
CA GLN A 36 -15.93 -17.08 13.92
C GLN A 36 -16.16 -15.71 14.54
N LEU A 37 -17.14 -14.98 14.01
CA LEU A 37 -17.51 -13.64 14.45
C LEU A 37 -18.09 -13.66 15.86
N LEU A 38 -17.73 -12.68 16.68
CA LEU A 38 -18.15 -12.59 18.07
C LEU A 38 -19.29 -11.59 18.27
N ASP A 39 -20.25 -11.94 19.13
CA ASP A 39 -21.22 -11.00 19.70
C ASP A 39 -20.65 -10.19 20.87
N VAL A 40 -21.44 -9.24 21.36
CA VAL A 40 -21.11 -8.38 22.52
C VAL A 40 -20.79 -9.17 23.80
N ASP A 41 -21.24 -10.42 23.89
CA ASP A 41 -20.98 -11.32 25.02
C ASP A 41 -19.79 -12.28 24.76
N GLY A 42 -19.12 -12.16 23.61
CA GLY A 42 -17.99 -13.01 23.22
C GLY A 42 -18.38 -14.42 22.75
N LYS A 43 -19.64 -14.63 22.35
CA LYS A 43 -20.11 -15.89 21.74
C LYS A 43 -20.14 -15.78 20.21
N PRO A 44 -20.02 -16.90 19.48
CA PRO A 44 -20.12 -16.89 18.03
C PRO A 44 -21.52 -16.44 17.57
N SER A 45 -21.61 -15.36 16.80
CA SER A 45 -22.87 -14.85 16.24
C SER A 45 -22.65 -14.09 14.95
N THR A 46 -23.54 -14.31 13.97
CA THR A 46 -23.54 -13.61 12.67
C THR A 46 -24.52 -12.43 12.64
N THR A 47 -25.38 -12.30 13.66
CA THR A 47 -26.45 -11.29 13.70
C THR A 47 -26.07 -10.06 14.54
N ASP A 48 -25.44 -10.26 15.71
CA ASP A 48 -25.10 -9.18 16.66
C ASP A 48 -23.58 -9.00 16.81
N MET A 49 -22.89 -8.76 15.70
CA MET A 49 -21.43 -8.68 15.67
C MET A 49 -20.85 -7.45 16.38
N VAL A 50 -19.78 -7.63 17.15
CA VAL A 50 -18.94 -6.53 17.65
C VAL A 50 -18.14 -5.92 16.50
N LYS A 51 -18.40 -4.64 16.22
CA LYS A 51 -17.69 -3.86 15.21
C LYS A 51 -16.51 -3.17 15.86
N PHE A 52 -15.33 -3.34 15.27
CA PHE A 52 -14.15 -2.60 15.69
C PHE A 52 -14.31 -1.13 15.27
N THR A 53 -14.45 -0.24 16.24
CA THR A 53 -14.50 1.21 16.03
C THR A 53 -13.22 1.85 16.60
N PRO A 54 -12.15 1.99 15.81
CA PRO A 54 -10.94 2.63 16.28
C PRO A 54 -11.21 4.09 16.61
N SER A 55 -10.58 4.60 17.68
CA SER A 55 -10.65 6.01 18.07
C SER A 55 -9.91 6.95 17.10
N SER A 56 -9.06 6.40 16.23
CA SER A 56 -8.25 7.13 15.25
C SER A 56 -8.32 6.49 13.85
N GLY A 57 -8.04 7.29 12.82
CA GLY A 57 -7.92 6.82 11.44
C GLY A 57 -6.60 6.12 11.11
N GLU A 58 -5.70 5.93 12.07
CA GLU A 58 -4.35 5.41 11.85
C GLU A 58 -4.36 3.98 11.31
N LEU A 59 -5.24 3.12 11.84
CA LEU A 59 -5.37 1.75 11.35
C LEU A 59 -5.79 1.72 9.87
N LYS A 60 -6.74 2.57 9.48
CA LYS A 60 -7.15 2.68 8.07
C LYS A 60 -6.00 3.17 7.19
N GLY A 61 -5.18 4.08 7.72
CA GLY A 61 -3.92 4.50 7.10
C GLY A 61 -2.98 3.33 6.85
N TYR A 62 -2.67 2.53 7.87
CA TYR A 62 -1.82 1.35 7.72
C TYR A 62 -2.38 0.33 6.71
N MET A 63 -3.68 0.09 6.73
CA MET A 63 -4.33 -0.82 5.78
C MET A 63 -4.22 -0.31 4.34
N SER A 64 -4.37 1.00 4.11
CA SER A 64 -4.18 1.58 2.78
C SER A 64 -2.74 1.42 2.28
N VAL A 65 -1.76 1.68 3.14
CA VAL A 65 -0.33 1.48 2.81
C VAL A 65 -0.03 0.02 2.50
N GLN A 66 -0.63 -0.92 3.24
CA GLN A 66 -0.47 -2.34 2.97
C GLN A 66 -1.03 -2.71 1.59
N GLU A 67 -2.23 -2.25 1.25
CA GLU A 67 -2.83 -2.49 -0.07
C GLU A 67 -1.97 -1.92 -1.21
N ASP A 68 -1.37 -0.76 -1.00
CA ASP A 68 -0.46 -0.16 -1.97
C ASP A 68 0.82 -0.97 -2.13
N VAL A 69 1.40 -1.48 -1.03
CA VAL A 69 2.57 -2.36 -1.06
C VAL A 69 2.26 -3.64 -1.84
N ASP A 70 1.11 -4.26 -1.61
CA ASP A 70 0.70 -5.48 -2.33
C ASP A 70 0.59 -5.22 -3.84
N LYS A 71 0.04 -4.07 -4.26
CA LYS A 71 -0.01 -3.65 -5.67
C LYS A 71 1.38 -3.49 -6.28
N TYR A 72 2.32 -2.85 -5.58
CA TYR A 72 3.68 -2.68 -6.10
C TYR A 72 4.46 -3.99 -6.16
N ILE A 73 4.26 -4.89 -5.18
CA ILE A 73 4.83 -6.25 -5.22
C ILE A 73 4.31 -7.00 -6.44
N ASP A 74 3.00 -6.96 -6.69
CA ASP A 74 2.38 -7.59 -7.87
C ASP A 74 2.97 -7.02 -9.18
N GLN A 75 3.10 -5.71 -9.30
CA GLN A 75 3.73 -5.08 -10.47
C GLN A 75 5.19 -5.53 -10.69
N LEU A 76 5.98 -5.61 -9.62
CA LEU A 76 7.35 -6.10 -9.70
C LEU A 76 7.40 -7.60 -10.06
N ASN A 77 6.47 -8.39 -9.55
CA ASN A 77 6.36 -9.81 -9.88
C ASN A 77 6.03 -10.00 -11.36
N LYS A 78 5.09 -9.24 -11.92
CA LYS A 78 4.77 -9.25 -13.36
C LYS A 78 5.98 -8.90 -14.21
N LEU A 79 6.73 -7.88 -13.80
CA LEU A 79 7.97 -7.49 -14.47
C LEU A 79 8.99 -8.62 -14.46
N ALA A 80 9.25 -9.21 -13.29
CA ALA A 80 10.20 -10.31 -13.14
C ALA A 80 9.81 -11.53 -13.99
N LYS A 81 8.53 -11.94 -13.98
CA LYS A 81 8.02 -13.01 -14.84
C LYS A 81 8.20 -12.71 -16.31
N SER A 82 7.86 -11.50 -16.76
CA SER A 82 7.98 -11.11 -18.17
C SER A 82 9.42 -11.17 -18.67
N ILE A 83 10.38 -10.75 -17.84
CA ILE A 83 11.82 -10.85 -18.14
C ILE A 83 12.25 -12.31 -18.15
N ALA A 84 11.89 -13.09 -17.13
CA ALA A 84 12.25 -14.50 -17.06
C ALA A 84 11.75 -15.28 -18.27
N TYR A 85 10.46 -15.16 -18.59
CA TYR A 85 9.83 -15.87 -19.70
C TYR A 85 10.37 -15.46 -21.06
N SER A 86 10.56 -14.16 -21.30
CA SER A 86 11.09 -13.69 -22.58
C SER A 86 12.54 -14.12 -22.78
N VAL A 87 13.39 -14.01 -21.75
CA VAL A 87 14.79 -14.45 -21.82
C VAL A 87 14.89 -15.96 -21.96
N ASN A 88 14.13 -16.73 -21.17
CA ASN A 88 14.11 -18.19 -21.29
C ASN A 88 13.59 -18.64 -22.66
N ALA A 89 12.59 -17.97 -23.22
CA ALA A 89 12.10 -18.27 -24.57
C ALA A 89 13.16 -18.06 -25.66
N VAL A 90 13.91 -16.96 -25.60
CA VAL A 90 14.99 -16.72 -26.56
C VAL A 90 16.20 -17.61 -26.29
N HIS A 91 16.56 -17.84 -25.03
CA HIS A 91 17.67 -18.73 -24.67
C HIS A 91 17.40 -20.18 -25.09
N GLY A 92 16.18 -20.66 -24.82
CA GLY A 92 15.69 -22.01 -25.09
C GLY A 92 15.24 -22.26 -26.53
N GLN A 93 14.90 -21.21 -27.30
CA GLN A 93 14.32 -21.30 -28.65
C GLN A 93 13.00 -22.09 -28.69
N THR A 94 12.17 -21.86 -27.69
CA THR A 94 10.85 -22.48 -27.54
C THR A 94 10.00 -21.59 -26.62
N ASN A 95 8.69 -21.77 -26.62
CA ASN A 95 7.77 -21.14 -25.68
C ASN A 95 7.33 -22.08 -24.55
N ASP A 96 7.79 -23.34 -24.56
CA ASP A 96 7.39 -24.41 -23.64
C ASP A 96 8.53 -24.79 -22.69
N ALA A 97 8.37 -24.46 -21.40
CA ALA A 97 9.34 -24.67 -20.31
C ALA A 97 9.91 -26.09 -20.27
N THR A 98 9.10 -27.08 -20.63
CA THR A 98 9.46 -28.51 -20.54
C THR A 98 10.44 -28.95 -21.63
N LYS A 99 10.56 -28.17 -22.71
CA LYS A 99 11.45 -28.44 -23.84
C LYS A 99 12.82 -27.78 -23.71
N ASP A 100 13.05 -27.01 -22.64
CA ASP A 100 14.34 -26.38 -22.41
C ASP A 100 15.32 -27.34 -21.74
N ASP A 101 16.48 -27.53 -22.36
CA ASP A 101 17.59 -28.29 -21.73
C ASP A 101 18.09 -27.61 -20.45
N CYS A 102 18.07 -26.27 -20.44
CA CYS A 102 18.50 -25.44 -19.32
C CYS A 102 17.82 -24.08 -19.38
N LEU A 103 16.94 -23.83 -18.40
CA LEU A 103 16.35 -22.50 -18.16
C LEU A 103 17.45 -21.54 -17.68
N PHE A 104 17.41 -20.30 -18.15
CA PHE A 104 18.36 -19.26 -17.74
C PHE A 104 17.96 -18.66 -16.39
N PHE A 105 16.76 -18.09 -16.33
CA PHE A 105 16.12 -17.63 -15.10
C PHE A 105 15.22 -18.72 -14.52
N VAL A 106 15.29 -18.93 -13.22
CA VAL A 106 14.50 -19.91 -12.49
C VAL A 106 14.04 -19.36 -11.14
N ASN A 107 13.02 -19.98 -10.58
CA ASN A 107 12.70 -19.80 -9.16
C ASN A 107 13.82 -20.44 -8.31
N LYS A 108 14.44 -19.66 -7.43
CA LYS A 108 15.57 -20.11 -6.58
C LYS A 108 15.24 -21.33 -5.72
N ASP A 109 13.97 -21.49 -5.36
CA ASP A 109 13.45 -22.53 -4.49
C ASP A 109 12.98 -23.76 -5.29
N ASN A 110 12.63 -23.57 -6.57
CA ASN A 110 12.19 -24.63 -7.50
C ASN A 110 12.73 -24.36 -8.92
N ALA A 111 13.90 -24.91 -9.24
CA ALA A 111 14.58 -24.65 -10.51
C ALA A 111 14.07 -25.46 -11.72
N THR A 112 12.84 -25.98 -11.64
CA THR A 112 12.25 -26.82 -12.69
C THR A 112 11.36 -26.03 -13.65
N ALA A 113 10.97 -26.63 -14.77
CA ALA A 113 9.97 -26.06 -15.69
C ALA A 113 8.64 -25.72 -14.98
N ALA A 114 8.21 -26.54 -14.03
CA ALA A 114 7.01 -26.28 -13.23
C ALA A 114 7.20 -25.08 -12.29
N GLY A 115 8.41 -24.89 -11.76
CA GLY A 115 8.75 -23.75 -10.90
C GLY A 115 8.86 -22.41 -11.63
N GLU A 116 8.89 -22.41 -12.97
CA GLU A 116 8.94 -21.18 -13.78
C GLU A 116 7.70 -20.32 -13.56
N VAL A 117 6.52 -20.94 -13.42
CA VAL A 117 5.24 -20.25 -13.21
C VAL A 117 5.23 -19.47 -11.90
N GLU A 118 5.97 -19.94 -10.90
CA GLU A 118 6.05 -19.37 -9.55
C GLU A 118 7.12 -18.28 -9.41
N ILE A 119 7.73 -17.83 -10.52
CA ILE A 119 8.74 -16.77 -10.48
C ILE A 119 8.12 -15.46 -10.00
N THR A 120 8.80 -14.81 -9.07
CA THR A 120 8.45 -13.51 -8.49
C THR A 120 9.71 -12.66 -8.42
N ALA A 121 9.56 -11.36 -8.17
CA ALA A 121 10.72 -10.47 -8.00
C ALA A 121 11.60 -10.88 -6.81
N GLY A 122 11.05 -11.56 -5.79
CA GLY A 122 11.78 -12.02 -4.60
C GLY A 122 12.48 -13.37 -4.74
N ASN A 123 12.17 -14.16 -5.77
CA ASN A 123 12.73 -15.51 -5.96
C ASN A 123 13.41 -15.72 -7.32
N ILE A 124 13.29 -14.78 -8.26
CA ILE A 124 13.98 -14.85 -9.55
C ILE A 124 15.49 -14.97 -9.34
N SER A 125 16.11 -15.95 -10.01
CA SER A 125 17.54 -16.23 -9.91
C SER A 125 18.08 -16.84 -11.19
N ILE A 126 19.39 -16.81 -11.38
CA ILE A 126 20.05 -17.55 -12.45
C ILE A 126 20.13 -19.02 -12.04
N ASN A 127 19.90 -19.92 -12.98
CA ASN A 127 19.99 -21.36 -12.75
C ASN A 127 21.36 -21.74 -12.16
N LYS A 128 21.35 -22.50 -11.07
CA LYS A 128 22.56 -22.93 -10.35
C LYS A 128 23.51 -23.73 -11.23
N ASP A 129 22.99 -24.44 -12.23
CA ASP A 129 23.83 -25.22 -13.13
C ASP A 129 24.61 -24.33 -14.10
N ILE A 130 24.04 -23.20 -14.54
CA ILE A 130 24.76 -22.16 -15.30
C ILE A 130 25.85 -21.52 -14.44
N ILE A 131 25.58 -21.29 -13.16
CA ILE A 131 26.58 -20.73 -12.23
C ILE A 131 27.76 -21.69 -12.06
N LYS A 132 27.49 -23.00 -11.98
CA LYS A 132 28.54 -24.03 -11.91
C LYS A 132 29.29 -24.19 -13.24
N ASN A 133 28.58 -24.05 -14.35
CA ASN A 133 29.14 -24.21 -15.68
C ASN A 133 28.60 -23.14 -16.65
N VAL A 134 29.39 -22.10 -16.85
CA VAL A 134 29.07 -20.97 -17.73
C VAL A 134 28.92 -21.41 -19.20
N MET A 135 29.47 -22.57 -19.60
CA MET A 135 29.31 -23.10 -20.95
C MET A 135 27.87 -23.55 -21.27
N LEU A 136 26.98 -23.60 -20.28
CA LEU A 136 25.55 -23.86 -20.50
C LEU A 136 24.79 -22.64 -21.05
N ILE A 137 25.41 -21.46 -21.07
CA ILE A 137 24.81 -20.26 -21.68
C ILE A 137 24.86 -20.37 -23.20
N LYS A 138 23.69 -20.44 -23.83
CA LYS A 138 23.54 -20.51 -25.29
C LYS A 138 23.57 -19.08 -25.89
N THR A 139 24.69 -18.68 -26.47
CA THR A 139 24.88 -17.31 -27.03
C THR A 139 24.70 -17.21 -28.54
N GLY A 140 24.97 -18.27 -29.29
CA GLY A 140 24.88 -18.33 -30.75
C GLY A 140 23.75 -19.23 -31.24
N LYS A 141 23.57 -19.32 -32.57
CA LYS A 141 22.59 -20.26 -33.15
C LYS A 141 23.10 -21.70 -33.06
N ASP A 142 22.20 -22.66 -33.27
CA ASP A 142 22.60 -24.07 -33.31
C ASP A 142 23.54 -24.31 -34.49
N GLY A 143 24.74 -24.85 -34.22
CA GLY A 143 25.80 -24.99 -35.22
C GLY A 143 26.52 -23.68 -35.59
N GLY A 144 26.34 -22.61 -34.80
CA GLY A 144 27.11 -21.38 -34.91
C GLY A 144 28.60 -21.58 -34.60
N GLY A 145 29.45 -20.72 -35.14
CA GLY A 145 30.88 -20.72 -34.83
C GLY A 145 31.18 -20.20 -33.42
N GLU A 146 32.42 -20.37 -32.95
CA GLU A 146 32.87 -20.00 -31.59
C GLU A 146 32.68 -18.51 -31.23
N SER A 147 32.49 -17.65 -32.24
CA SER A 147 32.27 -16.21 -32.06
C SER A 147 30.81 -15.77 -32.28
N ASP A 148 29.87 -16.70 -32.35
CA ASP A 148 28.45 -16.38 -32.59
C ASP A 148 27.74 -15.89 -31.31
N GLY A 149 27.27 -14.64 -31.36
CA GLY A 149 26.51 -13.98 -30.31
C GLY A 149 25.06 -13.66 -30.70
N THR A 150 24.50 -14.30 -31.72
CA THR A 150 23.17 -14.00 -32.27
C THR A 150 22.01 -14.13 -31.26
N ARG A 151 22.01 -15.16 -30.39
CA ARG A 151 21.00 -15.26 -29.30
C ARG A 151 21.20 -14.19 -28.25
N ALA A 152 22.45 -13.89 -27.89
CA ALA A 152 22.75 -12.83 -26.93
C ALA A 152 22.26 -11.45 -27.44
N LEU A 153 22.43 -11.19 -28.75
CA LEU A 153 21.88 -10.00 -29.41
C LEU A 153 20.35 -10.00 -29.39
N ALA A 154 19.70 -11.13 -29.70
CA ALA A 154 18.24 -11.24 -29.63
C ALA A 154 17.71 -11.00 -28.22
N ILE A 155 18.39 -11.51 -27.18
CA ILE A 155 18.06 -11.24 -25.77
C ILE A 155 18.20 -9.74 -25.46
N ALA A 156 19.28 -9.10 -25.91
CA ALA A 156 19.47 -7.66 -25.69
C ALA A 156 18.36 -6.82 -26.36
N GLN A 157 17.90 -7.24 -27.55
CA GLN A 157 16.81 -6.59 -28.28
C GLN A 157 15.43 -6.76 -27.63
N LEU A 158 15.27 -7.69 -26.68
CA LEU A 158 14.01 -7.85 -25.93
C LEU A 158 13.63 -6.57 -25.16
N MET A 159 14.61 -5.75 -24.75
CA MET A 159 14.34 -4.47 -24.10
C MET A 159 13.51 -3.51 -24.98
N ASP A 160 13.61 -3.65 -26.30
CA ASP A 160 12.89 -2.84 -27.26
C ASP A 160 11.57 -3.45 -27.72
N LYS A 161 11.32 -4.72 -27.38
CA LYS A 161 10.08 -5.41 -27.75
C LYS A 161 8.91 -4.96 -26.87
N LEU A 162 7.74 -4.87 -27.48
CA LEU A 162 6.50 -4.46 -26.81
C LEU A 162 5.80 -5.69 -26.24
N MET A 163 5.57 -5.73 -24.92
CA MET A 163 4.96 -6.86 -24.21
C MET A 163 3.82 -6.36 -23.33
N GLU A 164 2.72 -7.11 -23.23
CA GLU A 164 1.60 -6.79 -22.33
C GLU A 164 1.88 -7.23 -20.87
N VAL A 165 2.96 -6.73 -20.27
CA VAL A 165 3.40 -7.06 -18.89
C VAL A 165 2.29 -6.81 -17.86
N GLN A 166 1.47 -5.79 -18.08
CA GLN A 166 0.36 -5.40 -17.21
C GLN A 166 -0.74 -6.47 -17.06
N LYS A 167 -0.84 -7.41 -18.01
CA LYS A 167 -1.85 -8.49 -18.02
C LYS A 167 -1.34 -9.81 -17.46
N VAL A 168 -0.07 -9.89 -17.07
CA VAL A 168 0.50 -11.08 -16.43
C VAL A 168 -0.20 -11.32 -15.08
N THR A 169 -0.51 -12.58 -14.78
CA THR A 169 -1.10 -13.03 -13.53
C THR A 169 -0.20 -14.08 -12.85
N GLU A 170 -0.59 -14.51 -11.65
CA GLU A 170 0.13 -15.55 -10.90
C GLU A 170 0.16 -16.89 -11.66
N ASP A 171 -0.90 -17.24 -12.38
CA ASP A 171 -0.98 -18.51 -13.12
C ASP A 171 -0.49 -18.42 -14.57
N THR A 172 -0.01 -17.25 -15.01
CA THR A 172 0.46 -17.09 -16.38
C THR A 172 1.72 -17.92 -16.59
N ASP A 173 1.63 -18.96 -17.42
CA ASP A 173 2.78 -19.72 -17.89
C ASP A 173 3.47 -19.04 -19.09
N ARG A 174 4.65 -19.55 -19.44
CA ARG A 174 5.47 -19.01 -20.52
C ARG A 174 4.79 -19.10 -21.88
N GLU A 175 4.07 -20.19 -22.15
CA GLU A 175 3.38 -20.38 -23.42
C GLU A 175 2.27 -19.32 -23.60
N SER A 176 1.44 -19.13 -22.58
CA SER A 176 0.39 -18.12 -22.54
C SER A 176 0.97 -16.71 -22.64
N PHE A 177 2.05 -16.42 -21.91
CA PHE A 177 2.73 -15.13 -21.98
C PHE A 177 3.21 -14.81 -23.39
N ILE A 178 3.93 -15.75 -24.02
CA ILE A 178 4.52 -15.53 -25.34
C ILE A 178 3.42 -15.44 -26.41
N ASN A 179 2.50 -16.40 -26.45
CA ASN A 179 1.50 -16.47 -27.52
C ASN A 179 0.42 -15.40 -27.39
N VAL A 180 -0.08 -15.13 -26.17
CA VAL A 180 -1.22 -14.22 -25.95
C VAL A 180 -0.77 -12.78 -25.68
N LEU A 181 0.25 -12.60 -24.86
CA LEU A 181 0.67 -11.28 -24.37
C LEU A 181 1.78 -10.66 -25.23
N CYS A 182 2.48 -11.45 -26.05
CA CYS A 182 3.56 -10.99 -26.91
C CYS A 182 3.37 -11.28 -28.41
N ASP A 183 2.21 -11.81 -28.82
CA ASP A 183 1.87 -12.16 -30.22
C ASP A 183 2.78 -13.26 -30.83
N GLY A 184 3.35 -14.11 -29.98
CA GLY A 184 4.15 -15.28 -30.36
C GLY A 184 5.65 -15.01 -30.53
N LEU A 185 6.33 -16.03 -31.08
CA LEU A 185 7.72 -15.97 -31.49
C LEU A 185 7.84 -15.73 -32.99
N GLU A 186 8.84 -14.96 -33.39
CA GLU A 186 9.22 -14.75 -34.80
C GLU A 186 10.69 -15.13 -35.00
N LEU A 187 11.03 -15.61 -36.20
CA LEU A 187 12.43 -15.83 -36.56
C LEU A 187 13.04 -14.50 -37.01
N ASN A 188 14.15 -14.11 -36.40
CA ASN A 188 14.94 -12.99 -36.87
C ASN A 188 15.74 -13.36 -38.13
N SER A 189 16.40 -12.38 -38.74
CA SER A 189 17.21 -12.57 -39.96
C SER A 189 18.36 -13.59 -39.82
N GLU A 190 18.74 -13.92 -38.58
CA GLU A 190 19.82 -14.86 -38.24
C GLU A 190 19.29 -16.26 -37.90
N GLY A 191 17.98 -16.49 -37.99
CA GLY A 191 17.34 -17.78 -37.73
C GLY A 191 17.08 -18.07 -36.24
N ILE A 192 17.14 -17.05 -35.38
CA ILE A 192 16.85 -17.15 -33.95
C ILE A 192 15.40 -16.73 -33.69
N GLN A 193 14.67 -17.55 -32.94
CA GLN A 193 13.36 -17.21 -32.39
C GLN A 193 13.51 -16.08 -31.37
N THR A 194 12.86 -14.96 -31.63
CA THR A 194 12.71 -13.82 -30.74
C THR A 194 11.24 -13.56 -30.46
N VAL A 195 10.96 -12.86 -29.37
CA VAL A 195 9.61 -12.35 -29.10
C VAL A 195 9.20 -11.38 -30.21
N LYS A 196 8.05 -11.61 -30.84
CA LYS A 196 7.52 -10.75 -31.92
C LYS A 196 7.23 -9.34 -31.39
N GLY A 197 6.47 -9.29 -30.32
CA GLY A 197 6.03 -8.07 -29.66
C GLY A 197 4.65 -7.65 -30.16
N LYS A 198 3.81 -7.25 -29.22
CA LYS A 198 2.41 -6.89 -29.46
C LYS A 198 2.24 -5.37 -29.44
N THR A 199 1.57 -4.80 -30.43
CA THR A 199 1.41 -3.34 -30.57
C THR A 199 0.70 -2.69 -29.37
N SER A 200 -0.15 -3.43 -28.65
CA SER A 200 -0.81 -2.96 -27.42
C SER A 200 0.06 -3.08 -26.16
N GLY A 201 1.21 -3.75 -26.26
CA GLY A 201 2.19 -3.87 -25.20
C GLY A 201 3.04 -2.62 -25.06
N MET A 202 3.94 -2.66 -24.08
CA MET A 202 4.92 -1.61 -23.84
C MET A 202 6.30 -2.21 -23.63
N LYS A 203 7.34 -1.40 -23.77
CA LYS A 203 8.71 -1.82 -23.45
C LYS A 203 8.80 -2.08 -21.95
N VAL A 204 9.54 -3.11 -21.57
CA VAL A 204 9.80 -3.50 -20.17
C VAL A 204 10.34 -2.32 -19.35
N ASN A 205 11.25 -1.52 -19.94
CA ASN A 205 11.79 -0.32 -19.29
C ASN A 205 10.72 0.76 -19.03
N ASN A 206 9.77 0.94 -19.96
CA ASN A 206 8.68 1.90 -19.76
C ASN A 206 7.75 1.44 -18.64
N TYR A 207 7.44 0.14 -18.56
CA TYR A 207 6.65 -0.41 -17.47
C TYR A 207 7.32 -0.16 -16.11
N PHE A 208 8.61 -0.47 -15.98
CA PHE A 208 9.36 -0.21 -14.74
C PHE A 208 9.41 1.28 -14.37
N LYS A 209 9.56 2.15 -15.38
CA LYS A 209 9.49 3.59 -15.21
C LYS A 209 8.12 4.04 -14.69
N ASP A 210 7.03 3.55 -15.28
CA ASP A 210 5.67 3.90 -14.86
C ASP A 210 5.38 3.48 -13.42
N VAL A 211 5.87 2.30 -13.00
CA VAL A 211 5.79 1.84 -11.60
C VAL A 211 6.52 2.80 -10.66
N THR A 212 7.73 3.22 -11.03
CA THR A 212 8.55 4.15 -10.23
C THR A 212 7.94 5.55 -10.19
N ASP A 213 7.44 6.03 -11.32
CA ASP A 213 6.80 7.34 -11.46
C ASP A 213 5.50 7.40 -10.64
N ALA A 214 4.68 6.35 -10.68
CA ALA A 214 3.47 6.22 -9.87
C ALA A 214 3.79 6.30 -8.36
N LEU A 215 4.80 5.55 -7.90
CA LEU A 215 5.26 5.59 -6.51
C LEU A 215 5.76 6.99 -6.11
N GLY A 216 6.47 7.67 -7.01
CA GLY A 216 6.94 9.04 -6.82
C GLY A 216 5.78 10.03 -6.65
N VAL A 217 4.78 9.98 -7.53
CA VAL A 217 3.57 10.81 -7.46
C VAL A 217 2.79 10.55 -6.17
N GLN A 218 2.61 9.28 -5.81
CA GLN A 218 1.90 8.89 -4.58
C GLN A 218 2.62 9.39 -3.33
N THR A 219 3.94 9.27 -3.28
CA THR A 219 4.75 9.80 -2.18
C THR A 219 4.60 11.32 -2.05
N GLN A 220 4.60 12.04 -3.18
CA GLN A 220 4.41 13.48 -3.18
C GLN A 220 2.99 13.88 -2.73
N GLN A 221 1.97 13.10 -3.12
CA GLN A 221 0.60 13.30 -2.68
C GLN A 221 0.46 13.07 -1.16
N ALA A 222 1.02 11.99 -0.63
CA ALA A 222 1.01 11.69 0.80
C ALA A 222 1.68 12.81 1.61
N LYS A 223 2.86 13.27 1.19
CA LYS A 223 3.55 14.41 1.83
C LYS A 223 2.71 15.69 1.81
N ARG A 224 2.05 15.99 0.69
CA ARG A 224 1.14 17.15 0.59
C ARG A 224 -0.07 17.01 1.51
N MET A 225 -0.66 15.81 1.60
CA MET A 225 -1.80 15.54 2.47
C MET A 225 -1.45 15.75 3.95
N VAL A 226 -0.31 15.21 4.40
CA VAL A 226 0.17 15.42 5.78
C VAL A 226 0.40 16.90 6.07
N LYS A 227 1.02 17.64 5.15
CA LYS A 227 1.24 19.08 5.29
C LYS A 227 -0.08 19.84 5.40
N ASN A 228 -1.06 19.53 4.56
CA ASN A 228 -2.37 20.19 4.59
C ASN A 228 -3.12 19.87 5.89
N GLN A 229 -3.07 18.61 6.36
CA GLN A 229 -3.70 18.21 7.61
C GLN A 229 -3.09 18.94 8.81
N PHE A 230 -1.77 19.13 8.82
CA PHE A 230 -1.08 19.90 9.85
C PHE A 230 -1.52 21.37 9.86
N VAL A 231 -1.61 22.01 8.69
CA VAL A 231 -2.08 23.40 8.58
C VAL A 231 -3.53 23.56 9.06
N LEU A 232 -4.41 22.61 8.71
CA LEU A 232 -5.79 22.62 9.19
C LEU A 232 -5.88 22.43 10.71
N LEU A 233 -5.09 21.49 11.26
CA LEU A 233 -5.03 21.27 12.71
C LEU A 233 -4.59 22.55 13.43
N GLN A 234 -3.52 23.19 12.96
CA GLN A 234 -3.05 24.45 13.51
C GLN A 234 -4.15 25.54 13.49
N SER A 235 -4.88 25.68 12.38
CA SER A 235 -6.00 26.64 12.29
C SER A 235 -7.12 26.33 13.28
N PHE A 236 -7.45 25.05 13.50
CA PHE A 236 -8.44 24.66 14.50
C PHE A 236 -7.95 24.91 15.93
N GLU A 237 -6.67 24.68 16.22
CA GLU A 237 -6.07 24.99 17.51
C GLU A 237 -6.07 26.50 17.78
N GLU A 238 -5.72 27.32 16.80
CA GLU A 238 -5.79 28.79 16.88
C GLU A 238 -7.24 29.27 17.09
N SER A 239 -8.19 28.72 16.33
CA SER A 239 -9.62 29.04 16.51
C SER A 239 -10.13 28.63 17.89
N ARG A 240 -9.73 27.45 18.38
CA ARG A 240 -10.07 26.98 19.73
C ARG A 240 -9.46 27.89 20.80
N ALA A 241 -8.20 28.31 20.63
CA ALA A 241 -7.54 29.24 21.53
C ALA A 241 -8.17 30.64 21.49
N SER A 242 -8.70 31.09 20.36
CA SER A 242 -9.41 32.37 20.26
C SER A 242 -10.77 32.37 20.97
N VAL A 243 -11.48 31.24 21.00
CA VAL A 243 -12.82 31.14 21.60
C VAL A 243 -12.76 30.71 23.07
N SER A 244 -11.89 29.75 23.37
CA SER A 244 -11.76 29.14 24.70
C SER A 244 -10.51 29.57 25.46
N GLY A 245 -9.65 30.38 24.83
CA GLY A 245 -8.49 30.95 25.50
C GLY A 245 -8.93 32.07 26.43
N VAL A 246 -8.31 32.09 27.60
CA VAL A 246 -8.50 33.13 28.60
C VAL A 246 -7.28 34.04 28.54
N SER A 247 -7.48 35.34 28.33
CA SER A 247 -6.39 36.30 28.38
C SER A 247 -6.04 36.57 29.83
N LEU A 248 -4.83 36.18 30.27
CA LEU A 248 -4.36 36.43 31.64
C LEU A 248 -4.38 37.91 32.00
N ASP A 249 -4.14 38.79 31.04
CA ASP A 249 -4.18 40.24 31.25
C ASP A 249 -5.61 40.75 31.47
N GLU A 250 -6.59 40.16 30.77
CA GLU A 250 -8.01 40.50 30.89
C GLU A 250 -8.60 39.94 32.21
N GLU A 251 -8.24 38.72 32.58
CA GLU A 251 -8.55 38.16 33.90
C GLU A 251 -7.87 38.95 35.02
N MET A 252 -6.63 39.41 34.84
CA MET A 252 -5.95 40.24 35.83
C MET A 252 -6.61 41.61 35.96
N ALA A 253 -7.04 42.23 34.86
CA ALA A 253 -7.81 43.47 34.88
C ALA A 253 -9.17 43.28 35.60
N ASN A 254 -9.89 42.20 35.29
CA ASN A 254 -11.15 41.85 35.94
C ASN A 254 -10.96 41.55 37.44
N LEU A 255 -9.85 40.92 37.81
CA LEU A 255 -9.51 40.62 39.21
C LEU A 255 -9.18 41.90 39.98
N VAL A 256 -8.37 42.80 39.40
CA VAL A 256 -8.08 44.12 39.98
C VAL A 256 -9.36 44.95 40.12
N GLN A 257 -10.23 44.96 39.11
CA GLN A 257 -11.52 45.63 39.18
C GLN A 257 -12.40 45.04 40.30
N SER A 258 -12.49 43.72 40.38
CA SER A 258 -13.24 43.02 41.43
C SER A 258 -12.69 43.32 42.83
N GLN A 259 -11.36 43.42 42.97
CA GLN A 259 -10.70 43.79 44.22
C GLN A 259 -11.04 45.23 44.62
N HIS A 260 -11.04 46.18 43.68
CA HIS A 260 -11.46 47.55 43.94
C HIS A 260 -12.95 47.65 44.30
N SER A 261 -13.83 46.95 43.58
CA SER A 261 -15.26 46.88 43.91
C SER A 261 -15.51 46.28 45.29
N TYR A 262 -14.76 45.23 45.67
CA TYR A 262 -14.86 44.64 47.01
C TYR A 262 -14.41 45.61 48.11
N GLN A 263 -13.30 46.33 47.91
CA GLN A 263 -12.84 47.36 48.84
C GLN A 263 -13.83 48.52 48.96
N ALA A 264 -14.42 48.98 47.85
CA ALA A 264 -15.44 50.02 47.85
C ALA A 264 -16.70 49.58 48.60
N ASN A 265 -17.20 48.38 48.34
CA ASN A 265 -18.35 47.81 49.05
C ASN A 265 -18.08 47.65 50.55
N SER A 266 -16.87 47.22 50.93
CA SER A 266 -16.47 47.12 52.34
C SER A 266 -16.50 48.47 53.05
N LYS A 267 -16.06 49.55 52.38
CA LYS A 267 -16.16 50.91 52.90
C LYS A 267 -17.61 51.36 53.02
N ILE A 268 -18.47 51.07 52.04
CA ILE A 268 -19.90 51.39 52.12
C ILE A 268 -20.53 50.68 53.32
N ILE A 269 -20.26 49.39 53.51
CA ILE A 269 -20.76 48.62 54.66
C ILE A 269 -20.28 49.26 55.96
N ALA A 270 -19.00 49.63 56.07
CA ALA A 270 -18.47 50.31 57.25
C ALA A 270 -19.18 51.66 57.50
N THR A 271 -19.40 52.47 56.46
CA THR A 271 -20.14 53.73 56.61
C THR A 271 -21.60 53.52 56.98
N VAL A 272 -22.24 52.45 56.49
CA VAL A 272 -23.61 52.10 56.86
C VAL A 272 -23.64 51.62 58.31
N ASP A 273 -22.65 50.86 58.76
CA ASP A 273 -22.51 50.43 60.15
C ASP A 273 -22.34 51.64 61.08
N GLU A 274 -21.51 52.61 60.71
CA GLU A 274 -21.37 53.89 61.43
C GLU A 274 -22.68 54.68 61.46
N LEU A 275 -23.41 54.77 60.34
CA LEU A 275 -24.70 55.46 60.28
C LEU A 275 -25.75 54.75 61.14
N LEU A 276 -25.79 53.41 61.14
CA LEU A 276 -26.67 52.62 61.98
C LEU A 276 -26.34 52.79 63.46
N ASP A 277 -25.05 52.85 63.81
CA ASP A 277 -24.61 53.09 65.18
C ASP A 277 -25.06 54.47 65.68
N VAL A 278 -24.90 55.52 64.85
CA VAL A 278 -25.39 56.87 65.18
C VAL A 278 -26.92 56.90 65.33
N VAL A 279 -27.67 56.19 64.48
CA VAL A 279 -29.14 56.13 64.59
C VAL A 279 -29.55 55.37 65.86
N ILE A 280 -28.97 54.21 66.12
CA ILE A 280 -29.36 53.33 67.23
C ILE A 280 -28.91 53.89 68.59
N ASN A 281 -27.66 54.34 68.71
CA ASN A 281 -27.13 54.88 69.96
C ASN A 281 -27.43 56.38 70.14
N GLY A 282 -27.71 57.13 69.07
CA GLY A 282 -28.14 58.53 69.15
C GLY A 282 -29.64 58.72 69.49
N LEU A 283 -30.51 57.77 69.15
CA LEU A 283 -31.94 57.80 69.52
C LEU A 283 -32.23 57.23 70.92
N LYS A 284 -31.27 56.56 71.56
CA LYS A 284 -31.43 56.04 72.92
C LYS A 284 -30.98 57.11 73.93
N ARG A 285 -31.85 58.07 74.21
CA ARG A 285 -31.70 59.03 75.31
C ARG A 285 -33.02 59.29 76.01
#